data_AF-A0A3P3ZJB7-F1
#
_entry.id   AF-A0A3P3ZJB7-F1
#
_cell.length_a   1.000
_cell.length_b   1.000
_cell.length_c   1.000
_cell.angle_alpha   90.00
_cell.angle_beta   90.00
_cell.angle_gamma   90.00
#
_symmetry.space_group_name_H-M   'P 1'
#
loop_
_entity.id
_entity.type
_entity.pdbx_description
1 polymer ?
#
loop_
_entity_poly.entity_id
_entity_poly.type
_entity_poly.pdbx_seq_one_letter_code
_entity_poly.pdbx_strand_id
1 'polypeptide(L)'
;MLRFCLALRATSVQQKPHLFRIDLTSKHTPGRLYLADRAVKSTAADPCFVCLDNAMACQTVDSNAAVVLRSCTTKDRELFQYGRMRFQGMSCALVFRHNHLVFQGIGDASVQTLEMSLHYNDIFALLGGIGADENISEWVRAVEKAVAEGDVEYVAEEMLLQLRCTAEGCTSVVAKISKFSTGLPEPPNYSHPV
;
A
#
# COMPACT_ATOMS: atom_id res chain seq x y z
N MET A 1 7.76 -51.72 -8.65
CA MET A 1 7.35 -50.47 -7.97
C MET A 1 8.58 -49.60 -7.79
N LEU A 2 8.68 -48.49 -8.54
CA LEU A 2 9.63 -47.42 -8.27
C LEU A 2 8.90 -46.10 -8.53
N ARG A 3 8.50 -45.42 -7.44
CA ARG A 3 7.94 -44.07 -7.49
C ARG A 3 9.09 -43.10 -7.67
N PHE A 4 9.24 -42.55 -8.88
CA PHE A 4 10.06 -41.37 -9.10
C PHE A 4 9.32 -40.16 -8.51
N CYS A 5 9.71 -39.77 -7.29
CA CYS A 5 9.39 -38.46 -6.74
C CYS A 5 10.23 -37.43 -7.50
N LEU A 6 9.67 -36.87 -8.57
CA LEU A 6 10.17 -35.64 -9.17
C LEU A 6 9.96 -34.51 -8.16
N ALA A 7 10.99 -34.27 -7.35
CA ALA A 7 11.14 -33.01 -6.63
C ALA A 7 11.28 -31.92 -7.70
N LEU A 8 10.17 -31.26 -8.02
CA LEU A 8 10.19 -29.94 -8.63
C LEU A 8 11.00 -29.06 -7.68
N ARG A 9 12.29 -28.90 -7.99
CA ARG A 9 13.08 -27.76 -7.53
C ARG A 9 12.40 -26.54 -8.11
N ALA A 10 11.42 -26.01 -7.39
CA ALA A 10 11.02 -24.63 -7.53
C ALA A 10 12.30 -23.84 -7.29
N THR A 11 12.86 -23.32 -8.37
CA THR A 11 13.92 -22.34 -8.33
C THR A 11 13.46 -21.27 -7.35
N SER A 12 14.09 -21.20 -6.18
CA SER A 12 14.01 -20.05 -5.30
C SER A 12 14.67 -18.90 -6.04
N VAL A 13 13.95 -18.35 -7.03
CA VAL A 13 14.21 -17.02 -7.53
C VAL A 13 13.97 -16.16 -6.31
N GLN A 14 15.07 -15.78 -5.68
CA GLN A 14 15.08 -14.86 -4.57
C GLN A 14 14.37 -13.60 -5.05
N GLN A 15 13.07 -13.52 -4.75
CA GLN A 15 12.19 -12.41 -5.04
C GLN A 15 12.81 -11.20 -4.38
N LYS A 16 13.56 -10.41 -5.14
CA LYS A 16 13.71 -9.01 -4.79
C LYS A 16 12.45 -8.35 -5.32
N PRO A 17 11.40 -8.15 -4.50
CA PRO A 17 10.31 -7.31 -4.94
C PRO A 17 10.94 -5.97 -5.30
N HIS A 18 10.47 -5.41 -6.41
CA HIS A 18 10.88 -4.09 -6.84
C HIS A 18 10.27 -3.02 -5.91
N LEU A 19 10.60 -3.06 -4.62
CA LEU A 19 10.45 -1.95 -3.69
C LEU A 19 11.13 -0.76 -4.34
N PHE A 20 10.40 0.35 -4.48
CA PHE A 20 11.05 1.61 -4.79
C PHE A 20 12.22 1.81 -3.82
N ARG A 21 13.28 2.46 -4.28
CA ARG A 21 14.28 2.97 -3.34
C ARG A 21 13.56 3.97 -2.42
N ILE A 22 13.21 3.50 -1.22
CA ILE A 22 12.56 4.29 -0.19
C ILE A 22 13.61 5.26 0.34
N ASP A 23 13.29 6.53 0.31
CA ASP A 23 14.13 7.56 0.90
C ASP A 23 13.82 7.66 2.39
N LEU A 24 14.62 6.96 3.20
CA LEU A 24 14.52 6.96 4.67
C LEU A 24 14.92 8.32 5.28
N THR A 25 15.49 9.23 4.49
CA THR A 25 15.93 10.55 4.95
C THR A 25 14.89 11.64 4.75
N SER A 26 13.72 11.29 4.20
CA SER A 26 12.62 12.22 3.98
C SER A 26 12.11 12.80 5.30
N LYS A 27 12.37 14.09 5.52
CA LYS A 27 11.91 14.83 6.69
C LYS A 27 10.55 15.47 6.45
N HIS A 28 9.77 15.63 7.51
CA HIS A 28 8.56 16.45 7.46
C HIS A 28 8.94 17.88 7.12
N THR A 29 8.38 18.39 6.02
CA THR A 29 8.59 19.77 5.58
C THR A 29 7.25 20.49 5.61
N PRO A 30 7.17 21.73 6.12
CA PRO A 30 5.94 22.51 6.07
C PRO A 30 5.37 22.56 4.66
N GLY A 31 4.07 22.29 4.56
CA GLY A 31 3.37 22.27 3.27
C GLY A 31 3.44 20.93 2.51
N ARG A 32 4.32 20.00 2.89
CA ARG A 32 4.40 18.68 2.27
C ARG A 32 3.40 17.68 2.87
N LEU A 33 2.92 16.79 2.01
CA LEU A 33 2.08 15.66 2.38
C LEU A 33 2.92 14.54 2.99
N TYR A 34 2.35 13.83 3.94
CA TYR A 34 2.90 12.63 4.54
C TYR A 34 1.78 11.63 4.87
N LEU A 35 2.15 10.38 5.11
CA LEU A 35 1.27 9.27 5.49
C LEU A 35 1.15 9.26 7.01
N ALA A 36 0.06 9.82 7.52
CA ALA A 36 -0.33 9.79 8.93
C ALA A 36 -1.30 8.62 9.19
N ASP A 37 -1.66 8.42 10.47
CA ASP A 37 -2.69 7.48 10.92
C ASP A 37 -2.59 6.16 10.15
N ARG A 38 -1.49 5.44 10.39
CA ARG A 38 -1.11 4.26 9.63
C ARG A 38 -1.59 3.00 10.31
N ALA A 39 -2.12 2.07 9.54
CA ALA A 39 -2.54 0.77 10.01
C ALA A 39 -2.05 -0.33 9.06
N VAL A 40 -1.71 -1.48 9.64
CA VAL A 40 -1.32 -2.69 8.90
C VAL A 40 -2.07 -3.86 9.51
N LYS A 41 -2.67 -4.69 8.66
CA LYS A 41 -3.20 -6.00 9.04
C LYS A 41 -2.64 -7.05 8.10
N SER A 42 -2.44 -8.26 8.61
CA SER A 42 -1.96 -9.37 7.80
C SER A 42 -2.50 -10.70 8.30
N THR A 43 -2.77 -11.58 7.35
CA THR A 43 -3.05 -13.01 7.60
C THR A 43 -1.87 -13.90 7.21
N ALA A 44 -0.78 -13.32 6.68
CA ALA A 44 0.43 -14.06 6.35
C ALA A 44 1.19 -14.48 7.62
N ALA A 45 1.77 -15.68 7.59
CA ALA A 45 2.58 -16.18 8.69
C ALA A 45 3.88 -15.38 8.91
N ASP A 46 4.42 -14.80 7.83
CA ASP A 46 5.60 -13.92 7.85
C ASP A 46 5.29 -12.66 7.02
N PRO A 47 4.68 -11.62 7.64
CA PRO A 47 4.22 -10.44 6.93
C PRO A 47 5.38 -9.55 6.50
N CYS A 48 5.50 -9.26 5.21
CA CYS A 48 6.50 -8.35 4.66
C CYS A 48 5.87 -7.02 4.25
N PHE A 49 6.13 -5.95 5.01
CA PHE A 49 5.57 -4.63 4.74
C PHE A 49 6.49 -3.48 5.14
N VAL A 50 6.20 -2.30 4.60
CA VAL A 50 6.80 -1.01 4.95
C VAL A 50 5.67 -0.05 5.26
N CYS A 51 5.77 0.70 6.35
CA CYS A 51 4.79 1.71 6.73
C CYS A 51 5.50 2.93 7.33
N LEU A 52 5.99 3.81 6.46
CA LEU A 52 6.79 5.00 6.78
C LEU A 52 6.03 6.28 6.40
N ASP A 53 6.55 7.44 6.81
CA ASP A 53 5.84 8.72 6.65
C ASP A 53 5.71 9.13 5.17
N ASN A 54 6.58 8.60 4.30
CA ASN A 54 6.61 8.93 2.88
C ASN A 54 6.48 7.71 1.96
N ALA A 55 6.38 6.49 2.52
CA ALA A 55 6.28 5.28 1.74
C ALA A 55 5.50 4.19 2.47
N MET A 56 4.71 3.44 1.71
CA MET A 56 4.10 2.20 2.16
C MET A 56 4.39 1.10 1.16
N ALA A 57 4.50 -0.13 1.64
CA ALA A 57 4.59 -1.31 0.79
C ALA A 57 4.07 -2.53 1.50
N CYS A 58 3.60 -3.51 0.74
CA CYS A 58 3.28 -4.85 1.21
C CYS A 58 3.66 -5.86 0.14
N GLN A 59 4.20 -6.99 0.58
CA GLN A 59 4.63 -8.08 -0.27
C GLN A 59 4.07 -9.41 0.27
N THR A 60 3.62 -10.25 -0.66
CA THR A 60 3.44 -11.69 -0.48
C THR A 60 4.35 -12.42 -1.47
N VAL A 61 4.30 -13.75 -1.52
CA VAL A 61 5.13 -14.53 -2.46
C VAL A 61 4.92 -14.04 -3.88
N ASP A 62 3.69 -14.05 -4.39
CA ASP A 62 3.46 -13.73 -5.81
C ASP A 62 2.93 -12.31 -6.06
N SER A 63 2.96 -11.43 -5.05
CA SER A 63 2.40 -10.09 -5.16
C SER A 63 3.19 -9.04 -4.40
N ASN A 64 3.25 -7.83 -4.96
CA ASN A 64 3.88 -6.69 -4.32
C ASN A 64 3.13 -5.41 -4.69
N ALA A 65 2.88 -4.56 -3.72
CA ALA A 65 2.33 -3.23 -3.90
C ALA A 65 3.15 -2.22 -3.10
N ALA A 66 3.48 -1.08 -3.70
CA ALA A 66 4.23 -0.03 -3.03
C ALA A 66 3.80 1.35 -3.51
N VAL A 67 3.88 2.33 -2.63
CA VAL A 67 3.72 3.75 -2.92
C VAL A 67 4.82 4.55 -2.26
N VAL A 68 5.30 5.58 -2.95
CA VAL A 68 6.15 6.62 -2.38
C VAL A 68 5.57 7.99 -2.70
N LEU A 69 5.51 8.86 -1.71
CA LEU A 69 5.11 10.25 -1.89
C LEU A 69 6.23 11.02 -2.59
N ARG A 70 5.86 11.76 -3.64
CA ARG A 70 6.75 12.63 -4.40
C ARG A 70 6.16 14.02 -4.49
N SER A 71 7.05 14.99 -4.62
CA SER A 71 6.69 16.39 -4.77
C SER A 71 7.53 16.99 -5.88
N CYS A 72 6.91 17.78 -6.76
CA CYS A 72 7.60 18.59 -7.74
C CYS A 72 7.03 20.01 -7.73
N THR A 73 7.86 20.97 -8.13
CA THR A 73 7.45 22.37 -8.26
C THR A 73 7.01 22.60 -9.69
N THR A 74 5.79 23.10 -9.89
CA THR A 74 5.29 23.45 -11.23
C THR A 74 5.90 24.75 -11.74
N LYS A 75 5.67 25.08 -13.02
CA LYS A 75 6.14 26.35 -13.61
C LYS A 75 5.63 27.58 -12.84
N ASP A 76 4.44 27.47 -12.26
CA ASP A 76 3.78 28.52 -11.47
C ASP A 76 4.25 28.56 -10.00
N ARG A 77 5.29 27.79 -9.66
CA ARG A 77 5.83 27.62 -8.29
C ARG A 77 4.86 26.99 -7.30
N GLU A 78 3.79 26.38 -7.78
CA GLU A 78 2.90 25.59 -6.94
C GLU A 78 3.54 24.24 -6.63
N LEU A 79 3.42 23.81 -5.37
CA LEU A 79 3.92 22.51 -4.92
C LEU A 79 2.90 21.43 -5.30
N PHE A 80 3.19 20.69 -6.37
CA PHE A 80 2.40 19.53 -6.78
C PHE A 80 2.91 18.28 -6.07
N GLN A 81 2.00 17.51 -5.48
CA GLN A 81 2.32 16.34 -4.68
C GLN A 81 1.48 15.15 -5.12
N TYR A 82 2.14 14.01 -5.29
CA TYR A 82 1.54 12.82 -5.88
C TYR A 82 2.13 11.56 -5.28
N GLY A 83 1.33 10.50 -5.29
CA GLY A 83 1.79 9.15 -4.96
C GLY A 83 2.30 8.48 -6.23
N ARG A 84 3.54 8.01 -6.20
CA ARG A 84 4.07 7.12 -7.24
C ARG A 84 3.94 5.68 -6.76
N MET A 85 3.09 4.95 -7.44
CA MET A 85 2.69 3.59 -7.10
C MET A 85 3.34 2.59 -8.04
N ARG A 86 3.71 1.43 -7.53
CA ARG A 86 4.18 0.29 -8.32
C ARG A 86 3.62 -0.96 -7.71
N PHE A 87 3.07 -1.79 -8.58
CA PHE A 87 2.44 -3.02 -8.14
C PHE A 87 2.62 -4.10 -9.20
N GLN A 88 2.66 -5.35 -8.75
CA GLN A 88 2.87 -6.56 -9.54
C GLN A 88 2.19 -7.73 -8.83
N GLY A 89 1.71 -8.68 -9.62
CA GLY A 89 0.89 -9.78 -9.16
C GLY A 89 -0.46 -9.29 -8.66
N MET A 90 -1.22 -10.18 -8.05
CA MET A 90 -2.56 -9.88 -7.54
C MET A 90 -2.50 -8.96 -6.31
N SER A 91 -2.29 -7.68 -6.57
CA SER A 91 -2.13 -6.57 -5.63
C SER A 91 -3.11 -5.45 -5.98
N CYS A 92 -3.33 -4.54 -5.04
CA CYS A 92 -4.16 -3.38 -5.26
C CYS A 92 -3.60 -2.12 -4.60
N ALA A 93 -3.87 -0.98 -5.22
CA ALA A 93 -3.76 0.34 -4.63
C ALA A 93 -5.10 1.08 -4.80
N LEU A 94 -5.66 1.59 -3.70
CA LEU A 94 -6.90 2.36 -3.68
C LEU A 94 -6.62 3.74 -3.08
N VAL A 95 -7.27 4.77 -3.63
CA VAL A 95 -7.31 6.10 -3.02
C VAL A 95 -8.75 6.51 -2.86
N PHE A 96 -9.09 6.91 -1.64
CA PHE A 96 -10.40 7.43 -1.28
C PHE A 96 -10.29 8.91 -0.93
N ARG A 97 -11.23 9.70 -1.43
CA ARG A 97 -11.33 11.13 -1.17
C ARG A 97 -12.75 11.47 -0.78
N HIS A 98 -12.92 12.10 0.38
CA HIS A 98 -14.25 12.34 0.98
C HIS A 98 -15.08 11.04 1.03
N ASN A 99 -14.44 9.94 1.42
CA ASN A 99 -15.04 8.60 1.51
C ASN A 99 -15.50 7.99 0.18
N HIS A 100 -15.06 8.54 -0.95
CA HIS A 100 -15.35 8.02 -2.27
C HIS A 100 -14.10 7.51 -2.98
N LEU A 101 -14.21 6.38 -3.69
CA LEU A 101 -13.12 5.87 -4.50
C LEU A 101 -12.80 6.82 -5.65
N VAL A 102 -11.57 7.35 -5.68
CA VAL A 102 -11.08 8.22 -6.76
C VAL A 102 -9.95 7.59 -7.58
N PHE A 103 -9.38 6.50 -7.08
CA PHE A 103 -8.37 5.73 -7.80
C PHE A 103 -8.44 4.27 -7.42
N GLN A 104 -8.33 3.40 -8.43
CA GLN A 104 -8.15 1.97 -8.27
C GLN A 104 -7.08 1.50 -9.25
N GLY A 105 -6.00 0.93 -8.71
CA GLY A 105 -5.00 0.17 -9.45
C GLY A 105 -5.05 -1.29 -9.01
N ILE A 106 -5.13 -2.21 -9.97
CA ILE A 106 -5.06 -3.66 -9.74
C ILE A 106 -3.88 -4.20 -10.52
N GLY A 107 -3.00 -4.92 -9.83
CA GLY A 107 -1.85 -5.56 -10.43
C GLY A 107 -2.20 -6.82 -11.21
N ASP A 108 -1.36 -7.11 -12.19
CA ASP A 108 -1.36 -8.34 -12.96
C ASP A 108 0.06 -8.94 -12.95
N ALA A 109 0.36 -9.94 -13.77
CA ALA A 109 1.69 -10.53 -13.82
C ALA A 109 2.80 -9.51 -14.19
N SER A 110 2.44 -8.40 -14.83
CA SER A 110 3.38 -7.36 -15.25
C SER A 110 3.65 -6.37 -14.11
N VAL A 111 4.80 -5.71 -14.20
CA VAL A 111 5.09 -4.59 -13.31
C VAL A 111 4.40 -3.35 -13.86
N GLN A 112 3.48 -2.80 -13.07
CA GLN A 112 2.79 -1.56 -13.39
C GLN A 112 3.31 -0.41 -12.54
N THR A 113 3.33 0.80 -13.10
CA THR A 113 3.70 2.02 -12.36
C THR A 113 2.71 3.11 -12.72
N LEU A 114 2.04 3.65 -11.70
CA LEU A 114 1.01 4.68 -11.84
C LEU A 114 1.32 5.86 -10.92
N GLU A 115 0.85 7.04 -11.30
CA GLU A 115 0.99 8.26 -10.50
C GLU A 115 -0.39 8.90 -10.32
N MET A 116 -0.67 9.38 -9.11
CA MET A 116 -1.94 10.04 -8.79
C MET A 116 -1.69 11.23 -7.86
N SER A 117 -2.33 12.36 -8.16
CA SER A 117 -2.34 13.53 -7.28
C SER A 117 -3.01 13.21 -5.95
N LEU A 118 -2.33 13.51 -4.84
CA LEU A 118 -2.85 13.28 -3.50
C LEU A 118 -3.24 14.59 -2.83
N HIS A 119 -4.27 14.55 -2.02
CA HIS A 119 -4.76 15.68 -1.24
C HIS A 119 -4.77 15.36 0.26
N TYR A 120 -4.77 16.41 1.06
CA TYR A 120 -5.00 16.31 2.50
C TYR A 120 -6.33 15.59 2.78
N ASN A 121 -6.31 14.69 3.77
CA ASN A 121 -7.41 13.79 4.15
C ASN A 121 -7.77 12.68 3.14
N ASP A 122 -7.05 12.52 2.03
CA ASP A 122 -7.19 11.29 1.24
C ASP A 122 -6.82 10.07 2.11
N ILE A 123 -7.51 8.95 1.93
CA ILE A 123 -7.12 7.66 2.51
C ILE A 123 -6.49 6.82 1.41
N PHE A 124 -5.28 6.34 1.68
CA PHE A 124 -4.50 5.52 0.77
C PHE A 124 -4.43 4.11 1.31
N ALA A 125 -4.78 3.12 0.49
CA ALA A 125 -4.76 1.72 0.88
C ALA A 125 -3.98 0.88 -0.15
N LEU A 126 -3.12 0.00 0.35
CA LEU A 126 -2.42 -1.03 -0.40
C LEU A 126 -2.86 -2.41 0.07
N LEU A 127 -2.90 -3.35 -0.85
CA LEU A 127 -3.14 -4.75 -0.56
C LEU A 127 -2.25 -5.64 -1.43
N GLY A 128 -1.68 -6.68 -0.83
CA GLY A 128 -1.00 -7.76 -1.53
C GLY A 128 -1.67 -9.11 -1.24
N GLY A 129 -1.66 -10.00 -2.23
CA GLY A 129 -2.12 -11.39 -2.08
C GLY A 129 -3.59 -11.65 -2.42
N ILE A 130 -4.21 -10.80 -3.26
CA ILE A 130 -5.61 -10.95 -3.69
C ILE A 130 -5.78 -12.28 -4.44
N GLY A 131 -6.84 -13.03 -4.14
CA GLY A 131 -7.16 -14.25 -4.89
C GLY A 131 -7.59 -13.96 -6.34
N ALA A 132 -7.27 -14.84 -7.28
CA ALA A 132 -7.66 -14.68 -8.69
C ALA A 132 -9.19 -14.73 -8.90
N ASP A 133 -9.90 -15.44 -8.01
CA ASP A 133 -11.35 -15.64 -8.07
C ASP A 133 -12.14 -14.60 -7.25
N GLU A 134 -11.47 -13.56 -6.76
CA GLU A 134 -12.11 -12.53 -5.92
C GLU A 134 -13.05 -11.64 -6.72
N ASN A 135 -14.20 -11.32 -6.13
CA ASN A 135 -15.11 -10.32 -6.67
C ASN A 135 -14.62 -8.91 -6.31
N ILE A 136 -13.67 -8.40 -7.10
CA ILE A 136 -13.02 -7.10 -6.85
C ILE A 136 -14.04 -5.97 -6.73
N SER A 137 -15.11 -5.96 -7.53
CA SER A 137 -16.11 -4.89 -7.49
C SER A 137 -16.92 -4.86 -6.20
N GLU A 138 -17.29 -6.02 -5.67
CA GLU A 138 -17.99 -6.13 -4.39
C GLU A 138 -17.06 -5.81 -3.21
N TRP A 139 -15.85 -6.34 -3.26
CA TRP A 139 -14.81 -6.05 -2.28
C TRP A 139 -14.52 -4.54 -2.17
N VAL A 140 -14.28 -3.85 -3.29
CA VAL A 140 -14.02 -2.40 -3.28
C VAL A 140 -15.19 -1.60 -2.69
N ARG A 141 -16.44 -1.99 -2.94
CA ARG A 141 -17.62 -1.34 -2.35
C ARG A 141 -17.66 -1.52 -0.83
N ALA A 142 -17.30 -2.70 -0.33
CA ALA A 142 -17.23 -2.95 1.11
C ALA A 142 -16.13 -2.09 1.76
N VAL A 143 -14.96 -1.96 1.11
CA VAL A 143 -13.89 -1.08 1.59
C VAL A 143 -14.31 0.40 1.57
N GLU A 144 -14.99 0.86 0.51
CA GLU A 144 -15.51 2.24 0.44
C GLU A 144 -16.49 2.54 1.58
N LYS A 145 -17.36 1.58 1.92
CA LYS A 145 -18.24 1.67 3.09
C LYS A 145 -17.43 1.75 4.40
N ALA A 146 -16.40 0.92 4.54
CA ALA A 146 -15.54 0.92 5.73
C ALA A 146 -14.88 2.29 5.96
N VAL A 147 -14.41 2.93 4.88
CA VAL A 147 -13.82 4.27 4.90
C VAL A 147 -14.81 5.32 5.41
N ALA A 148 -16.11 5.15 5.15
CA ALA A 148 -17.14 6.06 5.63
C ALA A 148 -17.50 5.85 7.11
N GLU A 149 -17.27 4.65 7.64
CA GLU A 149 -17.77 4.21 8.95
C GLU A 149 -16.70 4.21 10.05
N GLY A 150 -15.42 4.09 9.69
CA GLY A 150 -14.35 3.91 10.67
C GLY A 150 -13.04 4.61 10.34
N ASP A 151 -12.04 4.35 11.17
CA ASP A 151 -10.68 4.84 10.98
C ASP A 151 -9.85 3.92 10.08
N VAL A 152 -8.58 4.27 9.89
CA VAL A 152 -7.64 3.50 9.07
C VAL A 152 -7.39 2.08 9.56
N GLU A 153 -7.58 1.81 10.86
CA GLU A 153 -7.41 0.47 11.43
C GLU A 153 -8.58 -0.42 11.05
N TYR A 154 -9.80 0.11 11.20
CA TYR A 154 -11.01 -0.55 10.72
C TYR A 154 -10.96 -0.82 9.21
N VAL A 155 -10.52 0.16 8.42
CA VAL A 155 -10.36 -0.03 6.96
C VAL A 155 -9.36 -1.13 6.64
N ALA A 156 -8.20 -1.15 7.31
CA ALA A 156 -7.19 -2.18 7.07
C ALA A 156 -7.69 -3.59 7.42
N GLU A 157 -8.49 -3.72 8.47
CA GLU A 157 -9.12 -4.98 8.88
C GLU A 157 -10.19 -5.41 7.88
N GLU A 158 -11.09 -4.51 7.51
CA GLU A 158 -12.20 -4.81 6.60
C GLU A 158 -11.71 -5.20 5.20
N MET A 159 -10.60 -4.60 4.75
CA MET A 159 -9.94 -5.02 3.51
C MET A 159 -9.58 -6.51 3.49
N LEU A 160 -9.24 -7.11 4.63
CA LEU A 160 -8.89 -8.53 4.73
C LEU A 160 -10.10 -9.41 5.01
N LEU A 161 -11.03 -8.96 5.87
CA LEU A 161 -12.24 -9.72 6.22
C LEU A 161 -13.11 -10.04 5.01
N GLN A 162 -13.11 -9.14 4.02
CA GLN A 162 -13.90 -9.28 2.80
C GLN A 162 -13.24 -10.17 1.73
N LEU A 163 -12.01 -10.66 1.98
CA LEU A 163 -11.28 -11.54 1.05
C LEU A 163 -11.35 -12.99 1.50
N ARG A 164 -11.41 -13.88 0.52
CA ARG A 164 -11.11 -15.30 0.68
C ARG A 164 -9.59 -15.45 0.63
N CYS A 165 -8.95 -15.21 1.77
CA CYS A 165 -7.50 -15.28 1.89
C CYS A 165 -6.95 -16.59 1.29
N THR A 166 -5.92 -16.45 0.47
CA THR A 166 -5.18 -17.60 -0.08
C THR A 166 -4.37 -18.30 1.01
N ALA A 167 -3.86 -19.50 0.73
CA ALA A 167 -3.07 -20.26 1.70
C ALA A 167 -1.80 -19.53 2.19
N GLU A 168 -1.31 -18.56 1.42
CA GLU A 168 -0.11 -17.77 1.73
C GLU A 168 -0.42 -16.46 2.47
N GLY A 169 -1.70 -16.12 2.61
CA GLY A 169 -2.17 -14.94 3.33
C GLY A 169 -2.14 -13.64 2.51
N CYS A 170 -2.72 -12.61 3.10
CA CYS A 170 -2.89 -11.28 2.53
C CYS A 170 -2.33 -10.25 3.50
N THR A 171 -1.88 -9.10 2.99
CA THR A 171 -1.44 -7.98 3.82
C THR A 171 -2.04 -6.68 3.32
N SER A 172 -2.71 -5.93 4.21
CA SER A 172 -3.27 -4.60 3.95
C SER A 172 -2.44 -3.55 4.68
N VAL A 173 -2.17 -2.43 4.00
CA VAL A 173 -1.45 -1.28 4.56
C VAL A 173 -2.23 -0.02 4.20
N VAL A 174 -2.72 0.69 5.21
CA VAL A 174 -3.61 1.84 5.05
C VAL A 174 -3.03 3.04 5.77
N ALA A 175 -3.15 4.22 5.18
CA ALA A 175 -2.77 5.46 5.82
C ALA A 175 -3.68 6.60 5.39
N LYS A 176 -3.76 7.62 6.24
CA LYS A 176 -4.38 8.89 5.92
C LYS A 176 -3.33 9.89 5.45
N ILE A 177 -3.61 10.59 4.37
CA ILE A 177 -2.75 11.67 3.90
C ILE A 177 -2.95 12.89 4.79
N SER A 178 -1.87 13.32 5.43
CA SER A 178 -1.83 14.51 6.26
C SER A 178 -0.84 15.53 5.71
N LYS A 179 -0.86 16.74 6.26
CA LYS A 179 0.00 17.85 5.86
C LYS A 179 0.61 18.46 7.11
N PHE A 180 1.93 18.65 7.11
CA PHE A 180 2.58 19.31 8.24
C PHE A 180 2.32 20.82 8.17
N SER A 181 1.75 21.39 9.25
CA SER A 181 1.60 22.84 9.45
C SER A 181 2.63 23.35 10.44
N THR A 182 3.20 24.53 10.18
CA THR A 182 4.10 25.22 11.11
C THR A 182 3.41 25.42 12.47
N GLY A 183 3.99 24.86 13.55
CA GLY A 183 3.50 25.03 14.93
C GLY A 183 3.05 23.75 15.64
N LEU A 184 2.96 22.62 14.94
CA LEU A 184 2.76 21.31 15.57
C LEU A 184 4.12 20.59 15.72
N PRO A 185 4.32 19.83 16.81
CA PRO A 185 5.52 19.00 16.95
C PRO A 185 5.61 18.01 15.79
N GLU A 186 6.83 17.76 15.32
CA GLU A 186 7.09 16.74 14.29
C GLU A 186 6.55 15.39 14.79
N PRO A 187 5.78 14.64 13.97
CA PRO A 187 5.39 13.29 14.31
C PRO A 187 6.63 12.46 14.69
N PRO A 188 6.55 11.56 15.69
CA PRO A 188 7.67 10.71 16.05
C PRO A 188 8.11 9.90 14.84
N ASN A 189 9.38 10.09 14.47
CA ASN A 189 10.00 9.36 13.38
C ASN A 189 10.33 7.95 13.90
N TYR A 190 9.47 6.97 13.61
CA TYR A 190 9.73 5.57 13.92
C TYR A 190 10.70 4.98 12.89
N SER A 191 11.95 5.43 12.94
CA SER A 191 13.07 4.70 12.35
C SER A 191 13.52 3.67 13.38
N HIS A 192 13.25 2.39 13.14
CA HIS A 192 13.90 1.34 13.91
C HIS A 192 15.43 1.51 13.82
N PRO A 193 16.17 1.31 14.91
CA PRO A 193 17.63 1.15 14.82
C PRO A 193 17.89 -0.13 14.03
N VAL A 194 18.72 -0.01 13.00
CA VAL A 194 19.30 -1.14 12.24
C VAL A 194 20.13 -2.02 13.17
#